data_AF-A0A8X6V0C9-F1
#
_entry.id   AF-A0A8X6V0C9-F1
#
_cell.length_a   1.000
_cell.length_b   1.000
_cell.length_c   1.000
_cell.angle_alpha   90.00
_cell.angle_beta   90.00
_cell.angle_gamma   90.00
#
_symmetry.space_group_name_H-M   'P 1'
#
loop_
_entity.id
_entity.type
_entity.pdbx_description
1 polymer ?
#
loop_
_entity_poly.entity_id
_entity_poly.type
_entity_poly.pdbx_seq_one_letter_code
_entity_poly.pdbx_strand_id
1 'polypeptide(L)'
;MFENADKCVKTYKTEEQHVEVVYKTIEYRLAMLEKNLKKYFFAEDNLIASYEWVRDPFQNTPEELSSTEEEIFIDFTSSGEIKRQFCIKKLFQFWVEVDDEFSELKTKEFRILLPFSTSYLC
;
A
#
# COMPACT_ATOMS: atom_id res chain seq x y z
N MET A 1 -20.54 -34.92 49.82
CA MET A 1 -19.33 -34.12 50.14
C MET A 1 -18.50 -33.73 48.90
N PHE A 2 -18.82 -34.18 47.67
CA PHE A 2 -17.99 -33.94 46.48
C PHE A 2 -18.62 -33.08 45.36
N GLU A 3 -19.87 -32.61 45.48
CA GLU A 3 -20.55 -31.85 44.42
C GLU A 3 -19.85 -30.52 44.07
N ASN A 4 -19.18 -29.87 45.04
CA ASN A 4 -18.47 -28.62 44.80
C ASN A 4 -17.18 -28.80 44.00
N ALA A 5 -16.49 -29.94 44.13
CA ALA A 5 -15.27 -30.22 43.38
C ALA A 5 -15.59 -30.49 41.90
N ASP A 6 -16.65 -31.23 41.63
CA ASP A 6 -17.12 -31.55 40.28
C ASP A 6 -17.62 -30.29 39.54
N LYS A 7 -18.25 -29.36 40.27
CA LYS A 7 -18.65 -28.06 39.74
C LYS A 7 -17.45 -27.18 39.37
N CYS A 8 -16.44 -27.10 40.25
CA CYS A 8 -15.18 -26.38 39.98
C CYS A 8 -14.46 -26.95 38.75
N VAL A 9 -14.29 -28.28 38.66
CA VAL A 9 -13.61 -28.94 37.52
C VAL A 9 -14.31 -28.66 36.20
N LYS A 10 -15.65 -28.58 36.20
CA LYS A 10 -16.44 -28.23 35.00
C LYS A 10 -16.25 -26.77 34.59
N THR A 11 -16.24 -25.83 35.53
CA THR A 11 -15.97 -24.41 35.25
C THR A 11 -14.56 -24.18 34.69
N TYR A 12 -13.53 -24.80 35.27
CA TYR A 12 -12.15 -24.67 34.75
C TYR A 12 -11.98 -25.20 33.32
N LYS A 13 -12.57 -26.36 33.01
CA LYS A 13 -12.52 -26.92 31.64
C LYS A 13 -13.27 -26.05 30.63
N THR A 14 -14.35 -25.38 31.07
CA THR A 14 -15.14 -24.49 30.22
C THR A 14 -14.41 -23.18 29.96
N GLU A 15 -13.71 -22.65 30.97
CA GLU A 15 -12.86 -21.46 30.86
C GLU A 15 -11.64 -21.69 29.96
N GLU A 16 -10.94 -22.82 30.09
CA GLU A 16 -9.82 -23.19 29.20
C GLU A 16 -10.27 -23.34 27.73
N GLN A 17 -11.42 -23.98 27.50
CA GLN A 17 -12.00 -24.08 26.15
C GLN A 17 -12.37 -22.71 25.58
N HIS A 18 -12.87 -21.80 26.42
CA HIS A 18 -13.24 -20.46 26.00
C HIS A 18 -12.01 -19.63 25.60
N VAL A 19 -10.90 -19.78 26.32
CA VAL A 19 -9.61 -19.14 25.99
C VAL A 19 -9.06 -19.67 24.67
N GLU A 20 -9.12 -20.99 24.43
CA GLU A 20 -8.65 -21.59 23.18
C GLU A 20 -9.46 -21.12 21.96
N VAL A 21 -10.79 -21.01 22.10
CA VAL A 21 -11.67 -20.48 21.04
C VAL A 21 -11.35 -19.02 20.73
N VAL A 22 -11.10 -18.19 21.75
CA VAL A 22 -10.71 -16.79 21.56
C VAL A 22 -9.37 -16.68 20.83
N TYR A 23 -8.37 -17.48 21.23
CA TYR A 23 -7.06 -17.47 20.59
C TYR A 23 -7.15 -17.86 19.10
N LYS A 24 -7.85 -18.95 18.79
CA LYS A 24 -8.14 -19.37 17.40
C LYS A 24 -8.88 -18.32 16.60
N THR A 25 -9.83 -17.62 17.23
CA THR A 25 -10.58 -16.53 16.59
C THR A 25 -9.66 -15.35 16.27
N ILE A 26 -8.76 -14.97 17.18
CA ILE A 26 -7.80 -13.89 16.95
C ILE A 26 -6.83 -14.26 15.83
N GLU A 27 -6.26 -15.46 15.84
CA GLU A 27 -5.36 -15.93 14.78
C GLU A 27 -6.05 -15.91 13.42
N TYR A 28 -7.27 -16.44 13.33
CA TYR A 28 -8.06 -16.40 12.09
C TYR A 28 -8.30 -14.97 11.60
N ARG A 29 -8.64 -14.05 12.50
CA ARG A 29 -8.88 -12.64 12.15
C ARG A 29 -7.59 -11.95 11.69
N LEU A 30 -6.46 -12.19 12.36
CA LEU A 30 -5.17 -11.64 11.97
C LEU A 30 -4.71 -12.19 10.61
N ALA A 31 -4.87 -13.48 10.35
CA ALA A 31 -4.57 -14.08 9.06
C ALA A 31 -5.46 -13.53 7.94
N MET A 32 -6.76 -13.34 8.21
CA MET A 32 -7.69 -12.71 7.27
C MET A 32 -7.31 -11.25 6.99
N LEU A 33 -6.92 -10.51 8.01
CA LEU A 33 -6.44 -9.14 7.89
C LEU A 33 -5.15 -9.09 7.06
N GLU A 34 -4.18 -9.95 7.35
CA GLU A 34 -2.93 -10.05 6.60
C GLU A 34 -3.21 -10.35 5.12
N LYS A 35 -4.10 -11.30 4.83
CA LYS A 35 -4.50 -11.63 3.45
C LYS A 35 -5.13 -10.43 2.74
N ASN A 36 -5.99 -9.69 3.43
CA ASN A 36 -6.62 -8.50 2.87
C ASN A 36 -5.58 -7.40 2.64
N LEU A 37 -4.69 -7.13 3.61
CA LEU A 37 -3.62 -6.14 3.46
C LEU A 37 -2.68 -6.51 2.30
N LYS A 38 -2.34 -7.80 2.14
CA LYS A 38 -1.54 -8.29 1.01
C LYS A 38 -2.18 -7.99 -0.34
N LYS A 39 -3.51 -8.07 -0.45
CA LYS A 39 -4.24 -7.67 -1.67
C LYS A 39 -4.04 -6.19 -2.03
N TYR A 40 -3.86 -5.32 -1.03
CA TYR A 40 -3.75 -3.87 -1.25
C TYR A 40 -2.30 -3.38 -1.36
N PHE A 41 -1.36 -3.95 -0.59
CA PHE A 41 0.02 -3.48 -0.50
C PHE A 41 1.02 -4.34 -1.28
N PHE A 42 0.67 -5.61 -1.57
CA PHE A 42 1.52 -6.59 -2.23
C PHE A 42 0.80 -7.21 -3.42
N ALA A 43 0.07 -6.39 -4.17
CA ALA A 43 -0.30 -6.77 -5.52
C ALA A 43 1.03 -6.95 -6.26
N GLU A 44 1.40 -8.22 -6.49
CA GLU A 44 2.49 -8.78 -7.30
C GLU A 44 3.82 -7.99 -7.36
N ASP A 45 4.96 -8.65 -7.09
CA ASP A 45 6.29 -8.00 -7.11
C ASP A 45 6.63 -7.27 -8.45
N ASN A 46 5.97 -7.66 -9.54
CA ASN A 46 6.02 -6.99 -10.85
C ASN A 46 5.41 -5.58 -10.84
N LEU A 47 4.34 -5.33 -10.07
CA LEU A 47 3.69 -4.03 -9.94
C LEU A 47 4.54 -3.08 -9.10
N ILE A 48 5.24 -3.61 -8.09
CA ILE A 48 6.18 -2.81 -7.31
C ILE A 48 7.33 -2.33 -8.21
N ALA A 49 7.86 -3.21 -9.06
CA ALA A 49 8.89 -2.85 -10.04
C ALA A 49 8.38 -1.81 -11.05
N SER A 50 7.14 -1.95 -11.53
CA SER A 50 6.54 -1.00 -12.48
C SER A 50 6.25 0.37 -11.88
N TYR A 51 6.30 0.52 -10.55
CA TYR A 51 6.14 1.78 -9.83
C TYR A 51 7.45 2.43 -9.38
N GLU A 52 8.62 1.84 -9.66
CA GLU A 52 9.90 2.41 -9.25
C GLU A 52 10.19 3.78 -9.86
N TRP A 53 9.67 4.06 -11.06
CA TRP A 53 9.78 5.39 -11.69
C TRP A 53 9.06 6.49 -10.90
N VAL A 54 8.03 6.17 -10.11
CA VAL A 54 7.38 7.15 -9.23
C VAL A 54 8.33 7.55 -8.10
N ARG A 55 9.15 6.61 -7.64
CA ARG A 55 10.13 6.86 -6.58
C ARG A 55 11.36 7.58 -7.11
N ASP A 56 11.83 7.19 -8.29
CA ASP A 56 12.94 7.85 -9.00
C ASP A 56 12.68 7.87 -10.52
N PRO A 57 12.08 8.96 -11.04
CA PRO A 57 11.76 9.09 -12.46
C PRO A 57 13.01 9.30 -13.33
N PHE A 58 14.17 9.62 -12.75
CA PHE A 58 15.39 9.87 -13.50
C PHE A 58 16.28 8.63 -13.65
N GLN A 59 15.98 7.55 -12.92
CA GLN A 59 16.73 6.30 -12.98
C GLN A 59 15.91 5.15 -13.56
N ASN A 60 14.58 5.23 -13.52
CA ASN A 60 13.70 4.18 -13.98
C ASN A 60 12.70 4.71 -15.00
N THR A 61 12.46 3.93 -16.05
CA THR A 61 11.47 4.22 -17.09
C THR A 61 10.22 3.39 -16.86
N PRO A 62 9.01 3.96 -16.95
CA PRO A 62 7.77 3.20 -16.83
C PRO A 62 7.62 2.25 -18.03
N GLU A 63 7.19 1.00 -17.80
CA GLU A 63 7.04 -0.01 -18.87
C GLU A 63 5.75 0.14 -19.69
N GLU A 64 4.73 0.82 -19.16
CA GLU A 64 3.41 0.99 -19.80
C GLU A 64 3.08 2.48 -20.01
N LEU A 65 3.78 3.13 -20.94
CA LEU A 65 3.43 4.46 -21.43
C LEU A 65 2.86 4.37 -22.85
N SER A 66 1.86 5.19 -23.13
CA SER A 66 1.47 5.51 -24.51
C SER A 66 2.52 6.43 -25.16
N SER A 67 2.53 6.53 -26.49
CA SER A 67 3.48 7.38 -27.22
C SER A 67 3.48 8.83 -26.74
N THR A 68 2.32 9.37 -26.39
CA THR A 68 2.20 10.74 -25.88
C THR A 68 2.76 10.87 -24.46
N GLU A 69 2.48 9.89 -23.59
CA GLU A 69 3.03 9.87 -22.23
C GLU A 69 4.56 9.69 -22.24
N GLU A 70 5.11 8.94 -23.20
CA GLU A 70 6.55 8.78 -23.38
C GLU A 70 7.23 10.11 -23.74
N GLU A 71 6.67 10.88 -24.67
CA GLU A 71 7.19 12.21 -25.02
C GLU A 71 7.19 13.14 -23.81
N ILE A 72 6.08 13.19 -23.07
CA ILE A 72 5.95 13.97 -21.83
C ILE A 72 6.99 13.53 -20.79
N PHE A 73 7.22 12.22 -20.65
CA PHE A 73 8.19 11.68 -19.71
C PHE A 73 9.65 11.99 -20.12
N ILE A 74 9.94 11.97 -21.42
CA ILE A 74 11.26 12.37 -21.95
C ILE A 74 11.49 13.85 -21.65
N ASP A 75 10.52 14.72 -21.93
CA ASP A 75 10.64 16.15 -21.66
C ASP A 75 10.84 16.40 -20.16
N PHE A 76 10.07 15.71 -19.32
CA PHE A 76 10.18 15.76 -17.86
C PHE A 76 11.57 15.36 -17.35
N THR A 77 12.09 14.23 -17.80
CA THR A 77 13.39 13.69 -17.35
C THR A 77 14.59 14.45 -17.93
N SER A 78 14.41 15.10 -19.08
CA SER A 78 15.41 15.96 -19.71
C SER A 78 15.60 17.30 -18.99
N SER A 79 14.60 17.75 -18.22
CA SER A 79 14.64 19.02 -17.52
C SER A 79 15.59 18.99 -16.32
N GLY A 80 16.68 19.74 -16.43
CA GLY A 80 17.66 19.89 -15.36
C GLY A 80 17.11 20.57 -14.10
N GLU A 81 16.12 21.46 -14.26
CA GLU A 81 15.47 22.14 -13.13
C GLU A 81 14.63 21.15 -12.32
N ILE A 82 13.80 20.34 -12.98
CA ILE A 82 12.98 19.32 -12.32
C ILE A 82 13.87 18.32 -11.57
N LYS A 83 14.99 17.89 -12.19
CA LYS A 83 15.98 17.02 -11.54
C LYS A 83 16.58 17.65 -10.28
N ARG A 84 16.88 18.95 -10.32
CA ARG A 84 17.40 19.69 -9.17
C ARG A 84 16.35 19.79 -8.05
N GLN A 85 15.10 20.07 -8.40
CA GLN A 85 14.00 20.15 -7.44
C GLN A 85 13.76 18.79 -6.76
N PHE A 86 13.86 17.68 -7.51
CA PHE A 86 13.76 16.33 -6.97
C PHE A 86 14.82 16.04 -5.90
N CYS A 87 16.08 16.46 -6.10
CA CYS A 87 17.15 16.24 -5.13
C CYS A 87 16.97 17.03 -3.82
N ILE A 88 16.21 18.13 -3.83
CA ILE A 88 16.06 19.04 -2.69
C ILE A 88 14.77 18.77 -1.92
N LYS A 89 13.72 18.33 -2.60
CA LYS A 89 12.38 18.15 -2.02
C LYS A 89 12.13 16.71 -1.58
N LYS A 90 11.14 16.54 -0.71
CA LYS A 90 10.59 15.22 -0.39
C LYS A 90 9.71 14.74 -1.55
N LEU A 91 9.65 13.43 -1.78
CA LEU A 91 8.94 12.81 -2.91
C LEU A 91 7.52 13.35 -3.14
N PHE A 92 6.68 13.31 -2.10
CA PHE A 92 5.30 13.80 -2.20
C PHE A 92 5.23 15.29 -2.52
N GLN A 93 6.07 16.10 -1.87
CA GLN A 93 6.10 17.55 -2.10
C GLN A 93 6.58 17.86 -3.52
N PHE A 94 7.55 17.10 -4.02
CA PHE A 94 8.00 17.20 -5.40
C PHE A 94 6.86 16.97 -6.38
N TRP A 95 6.14 15.84 -6.28
CA TRP A 95 5.05 15.51 -7.19
C TRP A 95 3.85 16.48 -7.12
N VAL A 96 3.58 17.05 -5.94
CA VAL A 96 2.57 18.12 -5.80
C VAL A 96 2.99 19.39 -6.56
N GLU A 97 4.28 19.74 -6.54
CA GLU A 97 4.82 20.99 -7.07
C GLU A 97 5.31 20.92 -8.53
N VAL A 98 5.30 19.75 -9.17
CA VAL A 98 5.57 19.62 -10.61
C VAL A 98 4.63 20.55 -11.42
N ASP A 99 5.02 21.03 -12.58
CA ASP A 99 4.14 21.91 -13.38
C ASP A 99 2.93 21.16 -13.97
N ASP A 100 1.84 21.90 -14.22
CA ASP A 100 0.59 21.34 -14.77
C ASP A 100 0.74 20.84 -16.22
N GLU A 101 1.83 21.24 -16.90
CA GLU A 101 2.21 20.71 -18.20
C GLU A 101 2.48 19.20 -18.17
N PHE A 102 2.80 18.64 -17.00
CA PHE A 102 2.97 17.20 -16.76
C PHE A 102 1.77 16.58 -16.01
N SER A 103 0.58 17.17 -16.14
CA SER A 103 -0.63 16.73 -15.40
C SER A 103 -1.01 15.27 -15.66
N GLU A 104 -0.76 14.74 -16.86
CA GLU A 104 -0.98 13.32 -17.19
C GLU A 104 -0.07 12.41 -16.34
N LEU A 105 1.22 12.78 -16.25
CA LEU A 105 2.22 12.06 -15.45
C LEU A 105 1.91 12.15 -13.94
N LYS A 106 1.57 13.35 -13.45
CA LYS A 106 1.11 13.56 -12.07
C LYS A 106 -0.09 12.68 -11.73
N THR A 107 -1.09 12.63 -12.61
CA THR A 107 -2.32 11.86 -12.34
C THR A 107 -2.00 10.37 -12.19
N LYS A 108 -1.08 9.85 -13.01
CA LYS A 108 -0.62 8.46 -12.94
C LYS A 108 0.17 8.21 -11.65
N GLU A 109 1.05 9.13 -11.29
CA GLU A 109 1.80 9.06 -10.02
C GLU A 109 0.86 9.08 -8.81
N PHE A 110 -0.09 10.01 -8.73
CA PHE A 110 -0.98 10.11 -7.59
C PHE A 110 -1.87 8.87 -7.45
N ARG A 111 -2.23 8.19 -8.54
CA ARG A 111 -2.93 6.89 -8.47
C ARG A 111 -2.05 5.81 -7.83
N ILE A 112 -0.75 5.85 -8.09
CA ILE A 112 0.23 4.91 -7.54
C ILE A 112 0.55 5.23 -6.07
N LEU A 113 0.80 6.50 -5.72
CA LEU A 113 1.10 6.91 -4.35
C LEU A 113 -0.12 6.93 -3.43
N LEU A 114 -1.30 7.26 -3.96
CA LEU A 114 -2.55 7.37 -3.20
C LEU A 114 -3.61 6.40 -3.76
N PRO A 115 -3.42 5.08 -3.61
CA PRO A 115 -4.43 4.09 -4.05
C PRO A 115 -5.78 4.24 -3.30
N PHE A 116 -5.81 5.04 -2.24
CA PHE A 116 -6.96 5.22 -1.35
C PHE A 116 -7.68 6.58 -1.46
N SER A 117 -7.23 7.52 -2.30
CA SER A 117 -7.75 8.91 -2.27
C SER A 117 -9.21 9.06 -2.76
N THR A 118 -9.70 8.21 -3.67
CA THR A 118 -11.03 8.39 -4.28
C THR A 118 -11.90 7.14 -4.35
N SER A 119 -11.45 6.01 -3.81
CA SER A 119 -12.19 4.74 -3.84
C SER A 119 -13.15 4.53 -2.66
N TYR A 120 -13.19 5.46 -1.69
CA TYR A 120 -14.16 5.47 -0.59
C TYR A 120 -15.21 6.60 -0.76
N LEU A 121 -15.91 6.60 -1.91
CA LEU A 121 -17.27 7.13 -1.98
C LEU A 121 -18.21 5.98 -1.59
N CYS A 122 -18.27 5.67 -0.30
CA CYS A 122 -19.37 4.88 0.29
C CYS A 122 -20.52 5.81 0.68
#